data_AF-V5GM17-F1
#
_entry.id   AF-V5GM17-F1
#
_cell.length_a   1.000
_cell.length_b   1.000
_cell.length_c   1.000
_cell.angle_alpha   90.00
_cell.angle_beta   90.00
_cell.angle_gamma   90.00
#
_symmetry.space_group_name_H-M   'P 1'
#
loop_
_entity.id
_entity.type
_entity.pdbx_description
1 polymer ?
#
loop_
_entity_poly.entity_id
_entity_poly.type
_entity_poly.pdbx_seq_one_letter_code
_entity_poly.pdbx_strand_id
1 'polypeptide(L)'
;MASRIWNCAVLVTYLCAFFVERGDCDAQTCEYSQLIVCFPAGVAKMSFEIEDVTVETLKRDCTNAVARSICANNAKIDGCQEKERRHLQLLKDGLRSSKDSLCHENLYQSMEEWNRCLNKTMFDECIREYKYERKTLEETRRLTRDEMECSYGKYACILKAAEDCPSTSLARKALNDFRNTIFVLGRCPRFDGSSGKQRCDAERFLGCFARAMDSIIFPEGHDDKSLAKDCKVVESVDSCTKYMEIGGCSDESKQRLQYVKSDFASLRSHICDTNFHKSTLEWNQCIEISALKSCWSLVPYDQCSHGLYNCFLNATTKCTRDSPAMKAVHDSFNTHLDLKDCNRVDWNSGITTSPKILLTLAALCIPLFS
;
A
#
# COMPACT_ATOMS: atom_id res chain seq x y z
N MET A 1 -4.29 57.35 33.02
CA MET A 1 -3.70 56.19 32.31
C MET A 1 -4.74 55.29 31.61
N ALA A 2 -5.99 55.73 31.39
CA ALA A 2 -7.00 54.93 30.67
C ALA A 2 -7.20 55.30 29.18
N SER A 3 -6.69 56.45 28.73
CA SER A 3 -6.93 56.96 27.36
C SER A 3 -5.97 56.41 26.29
N ARG A 4 -4.80 55.87 26.67
CA ARG A 4 -3.83 55.31 25.70
C ARG A 4 -4.11 53.87 25.27
N ILE A 5 -4.87 53.12 26.06
CA ILE A 5 -5.19 51.72 25.77
C ILE A 5 -6.30 51.63 24.71
N TRP A 6 -7.25 52.57 24.71
CA TRP A 6 -8.35 52.58 23.75
C TRP A 6 -7.92 52.95 22.33
N ASN A 7 -6.97 53.89 22.17
CA ASN A 7 -6.44 54.25 20.86
C ASN A 7 -5.59 53.13 20.23
N CYS A 8 -4.94 52.27 21.03
CA CYS A 8 -4.21 51.12 20.50
C CYS A 8 -5.17 50.01 20.02
N ALA A 9 -6.28 49.79 20.74
CA ALA A 9 -7.27 48.80 20.35
C ALA A 9 -7.94 49.17 19.02
N VAL A 10 -8.33 50.44 18.83
CA VAL A 10 -9.00 50.91 17.60
C VAL A 10 -8.07 50.90 16.39
N LEU A 11 -6.77 51.20 16.55
CA LEU A 11 -5.81 51.17 15.45
C LEU A 11 -5.53 49.74 14.96
N VAL A 12 -5.51 48.75 15.87
CA VAL A 12 -5.27 47.34 15.54
C VAL A 12 -6.48 46.72 14.84
N THR A 13 -7.71 47.05 15.23
CA THR A 13 -8.91 46.61 14.48
C THR A 13 -9.01 47.26 13.10
N TYR A 14 -8.63 48.53 12.95
CA TYR A 14 -8.62 49.19 11.63
C TYR A 14 -7.55 48.61 10.70
N LEU A 15 -6.37 48.26 11.22
CA LEU A 15 -5.33 47.58 10.45
C LEU A 15 -5.75 46.15 10.05
N CYS A 16 -6.42 45.40 10.94
CA CYS A 16 -6.94 44.07 10.58
C CYS A 16 -8.05 44.16 9.52
N ALA A 17 -8.93 45.16 9.60
CA ALA A 17 -9.95 45.38 8.57
C ALA A 17 -9.34 45.78 7.20
N PHE A 18 -8.29 46.61 7.19
CA PHE A 18 -7.60 47.02 5.96
C PHE A 18 -6.75 45.90 5.33
N PHE A 19 -6.24 44.95 6.12
CA PHE A 19 -5.54 43.77 5.59
C PHE A 19 -6.50 42.68 5.09
N VAL A 20 -7.74 42.63 5.57
CA VAL A 20 -8.78 41.72 5.06
C VAL A 20 -9.32 42.16 3.68
N GLU A 21 -9.25 43.45 3.33
CA GLU A 21 -9.69 43.96 2.02
C GLU A 21 -8.61 43.97 0.92
N ARG A 22 -7.37 43.53 1.21
CA ARG A 22 -6.29 43.46 0.19
C ARG A 22 -5.53 42.15 0.10
N GLY A 23 -5.90 41.14 0.89
CA GLY A 23 -5.57 39.77 0.59
C GLY A 23 -6.68 39.19 -0.26
N ASP A 24 -6.53 39.25 -1.58
CA ASP A 24 -7.22 38.30 -2.45
C ASP A 24 -6.70 36.92 -2.01
N CYS A 25 -7.39 36.33 -1.03
CA CYS A 25 -7.17 34.95 -0.62
C CYS A 25 -7.60 34.12 -1.82
N ASP A 26 -6.69 33.98 -2.78
CA ASP A 26 -6.75 33.01 -3.86
C ASP A 26 -7.04 31.68 -3.17
N ALA A 27 -8.31 31.29 -3.15
CA ALA A 27 -8.73 30.05 -2.52
C ALA A 27 -7.90 28.97 -3.20
N GLN A 28 -7.02 28.32 -2.44
CA GLN A 28 -6.16 27.28 -3.00
C GLN A 28 -7.10 26.27 -3.67
N THR A 29 -7.00 26.19 -4.99
CA THR A 29 -7.93 25.43 -5.81
C THR A 29 -7.41 23.99 -5.90
N CYS A 30 -8.29 23.02 -5.63
CA CYS A 30 -8.01 21.61 -5.87
C CYS A 30 -8.74 21.18 -7.15
N GLU A 31 -7.97 20.90 -8.19
CA GLU A 31 -8.50 20.48 -9.49
C GLU A 31 -8.38 18.96 -9.70
N TYR A 32 -8.52 18.18 -8.63
CA TYR A 32 -8.44 16.71 -8.67
C TYR A 32 -9.37 16.11 -9.73
N SER A 33 -10.61 16.60 -9.83
CA SER A 33 -11.60 16.15 -10.81
C SER A 33 -11.28 16.55 -12.25
N GLN A 34 -10.51 17.62 -12.46
CA GLN A 34 -10.12 18.06 -13.80
C GLN A 34 -9.04 17.16 -14.41
N LEU A 35 -8.29 16.40 -13.60
CA LEU A 35 -7.37 15.40 -14.14
C LEU A 35 -8.08 14.28 -14.89
N ILE A 36 -9.32 13.95 -14.53
CA ILE A 36 -10.13 12.99 -15.30
C ILE A 36 -10.32 13.47 -16.75
N VAL A 37 -10.32 14.79 -16.99
CA VAL A 37 -10.39 15.37 -18.35
C VAL A 37 -9.11 15.09 -19.15
N CYS A 38 -7.95 14.93 -18.49
CA CYS A 38 -6.71 14.48 -19.13
C CYS A 38 -6.76 12.99 -19.53
N PHE A 39 -7.75 12.24 -19.05
CA PHE A 39 -7.96 10.82 -19.31
C PHE A 39 -9.43 10.54 -19.67
N PRO A 40 -9.90 10.98 -20.87
CA PRO A 40 -11.31 10.83 -21.24
C PRO A 40 -11.79 9.36 -21.13
N ALA A 41 -13.07 9.15 -20.79
CA ALA A 41 -13.64 7.80 -20.72
C ALA A 41 -13.49 7.08 -22.08
N GLY A 42 -12.97 5.86 -22.06
CA GLY A 42 -12.52 5.14 -23.26
C GLY A 42 -11.01 5.15 -23.48
N VAL A 43 -10.26 5.92 -22.68
CA VAL A 43 -8.80 6.04 -22.77
C VAL A 43 -8.08 5.03 -21.86
N ALA A 44 -8.54 3.78 -21.91
CA ALA A 44 -7.63 2.66 -21.79
C ALA A 44 -6.85 2.53 -23.10
N LYS A 45 -5.96 3.48 -23.41
CA LYS A 45 -4.98 3.35 -24.50
C LYS A 45 -3.90 4.43 -24.46
N MET A 46 -3.30 4.64 -23.28
CA MET A 46 -1.85 4.64 -23.31
C MET A 46 -1.52 3.14 -23.43
N SER A 47 -1.13 2.70 -24.62
CA SER A 47 -0.81 1.30 -24.90
C SER A 47 0.65 1.26 -25.31
N PHE A 48 1.52 0.97 -24.35
CA PHE A 48 2.90 0.64 -24.64
C PHE A 48 2.99 -0.88 -24.74
N GLU A 49 3.10 -1.35 -25.97
CA GLU A 49 3.36 -2.76 -26.27
C GLU A 49 4.86 -2.95 -26.44
N ILE A 50 5.32 -4.09 -25.92
CA ILE A 50 6.74 -4.45 -25.93
C ILE A 50 7.03 -5.21 -27.21
N GLU A 51 6.13 -6.13 -27.54
CA GLU A 51 6.12 -6.87 -28.78
C GLU A 51 5.67 -5.94 -29.92
N ASP A 52 6.31 -6.07 -31.08
CA ASP A 52 5.95 -5.37 -32.33
C ASP A 52 6.07 -3.83 -32.31
N VAL A 53 6.99 -3.29 -31.51
CA VAL A 53 7.32 -1.86 -31.51
C VAL A 53 7.85 -1.41 -32.86
N THR A 54 7.23 -0.38 -33.43
CA THR A 54 7.68 0.35 -34.61
C THR A 54 8.06 1.78 -34.24
N VAL A 55 8.80 2.46 -35.11
CA VAL A 55 9.10 3.89 -34.93
C VAL A 55 7.80 4.71 -34.86
N GLU A 56 6.80 4.35 -35.68
CA GLU A 56 5.50 5.00 -35.74
C GLU A 56 4.69 4.83 -34.45
N THR A 57 4.74 3.64 -33.83
CA THR A 57 4.06 3.41 -32.54
C THR A 57 4.74 4.19 -31.42
N LEU A 58 6.08 4.21 -31.34
CA LEU A 58 6.79 5.01 -30.33
C LEU A 58 6.54 6.51 -30.48
N LYS A 59 6.53 7.04 -31.71
CA LYS A 59 6.20 8.45 -31.96
C LYS A 59 4.80 8.81 -31.45
N ARG A 60 3.84 7.92 -31.68
CA ARG A 60 2.46 8.07 -31.18
C ARG A 60 2.41 8.04 -29.66
N ASP A 61 3.13 7.10 -29.03
CA ASP A 61 3.18 6.97 -27.57
C ASP A 61 3.85 8.17 -26.91
N CYS A 62 4.97 8.65 -27.46
CA CYS A 62 5.61 9.89 -27.03
C CYS A 62 4.64 11.09 -27.15
N THR A 63 3.96 11.25 -28.28
CA THR A 63 2.98 12.33 -28.49
C THR A 63 1.87 12.30 -27.44
N ASN A 64 1.34 11.11 -27.15
CA ASN A 64 0.33 10.90 -26.13
C ASN A 64 0.85 11.21 -24.71
N ALA A 65 2.08 10.78 -24.39
CA ALA A 65 2.71 11.04 -23.10
C ALA A 65 2.96 12.54 -22.89
N VAL A 66 3.40 13.26 -23.93
CA VAL A 66 3.56 14.72 -23.93
C VAL A 66 2.24 15.41 -23.64
N ALA A 67 1.18 15.09 -24.39
CA ALA A 67 -0.13 15.71 -24.23
C ALA A 67 -0.68 15.55 -22.79
N ARG A 68 -0.56 14.34 -22.22
CA ARG A 68 -1.04 14.06 -20.86
C ARG A 68 -0.17 14.70 -19.79
N SER A 69 1.15 14.70 -19.97
CA SER A 69 2.07 15.37 -19.05
C SER A 69 1.78 16.87 -18.99
N ILE A 70 1.57 17.52 -20.14
CA ILE A 70 1.19 18.94 -20.20
C ILE A 70 -0.16 19.16 -19.51
N CYS A 71 -1.19 18.37 -19.86
CA CYS A 71 -2.51 18.48 -19.26
C CYS A 71 -2.47 18.34 -17.73
N ALA A 72 -1.78 17.33 -17.23
CA ALA A 72 -1.71 17.08 -15.79
C ALA A 72 -0.87 18.11 -15.03
N ASN A 73 0.20 18.64 -15.63
CA ASN A 73 1.02 19.68 -14.99
C ASN A 73 0.22 20.97 -14.76
N ASN A 74 -0.72 21.30 -15.64
CA ASN A 74 -1.57 22.49 -15.52
C ASN A 74 -2.59 22.42 -14.36
N ALA A 75 -2.89 21.22 -13.84
CA ALA A 75 -3.85 21.07 -12.75
C ALA A 75 -3.31 21.67 -11.44
N LYS A 76 -4.09 22.54 -10.79
CA LYS A 76 -3.73 23.10 -9.47
C LYS A 76 -4.02 22.10 -8.36
N ILE A 77 -3.04 21.86 -7.48
CA ILE A 77 -3.12 20.84 -6.43
C ILE A 77 -2.91 21.37 -5.01
N ASP A 78 -2.58 22.66 -4.88
CA ASP A 78 -2.21 23.26 -3.59
C ASP A 78 -3.38 23.29 -2.61
N GLY A 79 -4.62 23.31 -3.12
CA GLY A 79 -5.84 23.25 -2.30
C GLY A 79 -6.34 21.85 -1.96
N CYS A 80 -5.65 20.79 -2.42
CA CYS A 80 -6.13 19.42 -2.22
C CYS A 80 -5.79 18.90 -0.81
N GLN A 81 -6.59 17.96 -0.31
CA GLN A 81 -6.27 17.27 0.93
C GLN A 81 -4.93 16.52 0.79
N GLU A 82 -4.19 16.34 1.88
CA GLU A 82 -2.83 15.77 1.85
C GLU A 82 -2.73 14.44 1.08
N LYS A 83 -3.70 13.54 1.28
CA LYS A 83 -3.77 12.26 0.57
C LYS A 83 -3.96 12.42 -0.94
N GLU A 84 -4.84 13.34 -1.34
CA GLU A 84 -5.13 13.64 -2.74
C GLU A 84 -3.92 14.33 -3.38
N ARG A 85 -3.37 15.36 -2.71
CA ARG A 85 -2.18 16.08 -3.13
C ARG A 85 -1.01 15.14 -3.38
N ARG A 86 -0.73 14.22 -2.44
CA ARG A 86 0.32 13.20 -2.60
C ARG A 86 0.08 12.32 -3.82
N HIS A 87 -1.15 11.83 -4.00
CA HIS A 87 -1.50 10.99 -5.14
C HIS A 87 -1.34 11.75 -6.47
N LEU A 88 -1.78 13.01 -6.52
CA LEU A 88 -1.64 13.85 -7.71
C LEU A 88 -0.19 14.14 -8.04
N GLN A 89 0.64 14.39 -7.02
CA GLN A 89 2.07 14.59 -7.20
C GLN A 89 2.73 13.35 -7.82
N LEU A 90 2.42 12.16 -7.29
CA LEU A 90 2.90 10.89 -7.86
C LEU A 90 2.47 10.70 -9.32
N LEU A 91 1.25 11.11 -9.67
CA LEU A 91 0.75 11.03 -11.04
C LEU A 91 1.50 11.99 -11.97
N LYS A 92 1.67 13.26 -11.58
CA LYS A 92 2.43 14.26 -12.35
C LYS A 92 3.86 13.78 -12.61
N ASP A 93 4.50 13.24 -11.58
CA ASP A 93 5.87 12.73 -11.67
C ASP A 93 5.94 11.49 -12.57
N GLY A 94 5.00 10.55 -12.45
CA GLY A 94 4.90 9.38 -13.34
C GLY A 94 4.72 9.76 -14.81
N LEU A 95 3.81 10.70 -15.10
CA LEU A 95 3.59 11.19 -16.46
C LEU A 95 4.82 11.88 -17.03
N ARG A 96 5.56 12.63 -16.21
CA ARG A 96 6.82 13.26 -16.60
C ARG A 96 7.87 12.20 -16.95
N SER A 97 8.09 11.22 -16.08
CA SER A 97 9.03 10.11 -16.32
C SER A 97 8.67 9.30 -17.57
N SER A 98 7.38 8.99 -17.75
CA SER A 98 6.88 8.28 -18.95
C SER A 98 7.18 9.08 -20.21
N LYS A 99 6.89 10.38 -20.21
CA LYS A 99 7.19 11.27 -21.33
C LYS A 99 8.69 11.30 -21.63
N ASP A 100 9.53 11.51 -20.62
CA ASP A 100 10.98 11.61 -20.80
C ASP A 100 11.58 10.31 -21.34
N SER A 101 11.11 9.15 -20.88
CA SER A 101 11.60 7.84 -21.35
C SER A 101 11.02 7.44 -22.71
N LEU A 102 9.73 7.67 -22.98
CA LEU A 102 9.07 7.32 -24.25
C LEU A 102 9.52 8.20 -25.42
N CYS A 103 9.89 9.45 -25.14
CA CYS A 103 10.36 10.39 -26.15
C CYS A 103 11.88 10.37 -26.36
N HIS A 104 12.59 9.45 -25.71
CA HIS A 104 14.04 9.37 -25.84
C HIS A 104 14.44 8.86 -27.22
N GLU A 105 15.38 9.54 -27.89
CA GLU A 105 15.80 9.25 -29.27
C GLU A 105 16.27 7.80 -29.48
N ASN A 106 17.02 7.25 -28.52
CA ASN A 106 17.55 5.88 -28.57
C ASN A 106 16.56 4.80 -28.11
N LEU A 107 15.30 5.14 -27.79
CA LEU A 107 14.36 4.16 -27.26
C LEU A 107 14.08 3.04 -28.26
N TYR A 108 13.91 3.37 -29.55
CA TYR A 108 13.62 2.37 -30.58
C TYR A 108 14.69 1.29 -30.65
N GLN A 109 15.96 1.68 -30.76
CA GLN A 109 17.08 0.74 -30.79
C GLN A 109 17.15 -0.08 -29.48
N SER A 110 16.97 0.57 -28.33
CA SER A 110 16.95 -0.15 -27.06
C SER A 110 15.81 -1.17 -26.98
N MET A 111 14.64 -0.89 -27.57
CA MET A 111 13.52 -1.83 -27.64
C MET A 111 13.82 -3.01 -28.56
N GLU A 112 14.47 -2.79 -29.71
CA GLU A 112 14.89 -3.89 -30.59
C GLU A 112 15.87 -4.84 -29.89
N GLU A 113 16.87 -4.29 -29.21
CA GLU A 113 17.84 -5.07 -28.44
C GLU A 113 17.17 -5.83 -27.30
N TRP A 114 16.26 -5.17 -26.60
CA TRP A 114 15.50 -5.77 -25.51
C TRP A 114 14.58 -6.90 -26.00
N ASN A 115 13.89 -6.70 -27.12
CA ASN A 115 13.04 -7.73 -27.75
C ASN A 115 13.81 -8.95 -28.24
N ARG A 116 15.04 -8.77 -28.73
CA ARG A 116 15.91 -9.91 -29.08
C ARG A 116 16.38 -10.68 -27.85
N CYS A 117 16.55 -9.99 -26.74
CA CYS A 117 17.00 -10.58 -25.49
C CYS A 117 15.87 -11.30 -24.72
N LEU A 118 14.63 -10.79 -24.81
CA LEU A 118 13.49 -11.33 -24.09
C LEU A 118 13.29 -12.83 -24.35
N ASN A 119 13.19 -13.61 -23.27
CA ASN A 119 12.87 -15.03 -23.35
C ASN A 119 11.37 -15.20 -23.62
N LYS A 120 11.00 -15.26 -24.90
CA LYS A 120 9.60 -15.36 -25.34
C LYS A 120 8.90 -16.62 -24.82
N THR A 121 9.59 -17.77 -24.81
CA THR A 121 9.03 -19.02 -24.29
C THR A 121 8.66 -18.88 -22.81
N MET A 122 9.55 -18.29 -22.01
CA MET A 122 9.25 -18.05 -20.59
C MET A 122 8.12 -17.04 -20.40
N PHE A 123 8.05 -16.01 -21.25
CA PHE A 123 6.94 -15.06 -21.22
C PHE A 123 5.59 -15.74 -21.49
N ASP A 124 5.50 -16.51 -22.57
CA ASP A 124 4.27 -17.21 -22.98
C ASP A 124 3.80 -18.20 -21.91
N GLU A 125 4.73 -18.97 -21.34
CA GLU A 125 4.45 -19.90 -20.25
C GLU A 125 3.95 -19.19 -18.99
N CYS A 126 4.65 -18.12 -18.57
CA CYS A 126 4.25 -17.33 -17.41
C CYS A 126 2.86 -16.71 -17.60
N ILE A 127 2.56 -16.14 -18.78
CA ILE A 127 1.26 -15.56 -19.08
C ILE A 127 0.16 -16.62 -19.08
N ARG A 128 0.43 -17.82 -19.59
CA ARG A 128 -0.52 -18.94 -19.55
C ARG A 128 -0.83 -19.35 -18.12
N GLU A 129 0.19 -19.54 -17.28
CA GLU A 129 0.02 -19.87 -15.86
C GLU A 129 -0.75 -18.77 -15.11
N TYR A 130 -0.37 -17.52 -15.35
CA TYR A 130 -1.03 -16.35 -14.78
C TYR A 130 -2.52 -16.31 -15.12
N LYS A 131 -2.88 -16.52 -16.40
CA LYS A 131 -4.28 -16.55 -16.83
C LYS A 131 -5.07 -17.69 -16.19
N TYR A 132 -4.47 -18.87 -16.09
CA TYR A 132 -5.10 -20.03 -15.45
C TYR A 132 -5.36 -19.78 -13.96
N GLU A 133 -4.36 -19.25 -13.26
CA GLU A 133 -4.48 -18.89 -11.84
C GLU A 133 -5.53 -17.81 -11.63
N ARG A 134 -5.48 -16.72 -12.41
CA ARG A 134 -6.47 -15.64 -12.34
C ARG A 134 -7.90 -16.18 -12.50
N LYS A 135 -8.11 -17.07 -13.47
CA LYS A 135 -9.40 -17.73 -13.68
C LYS A 135 -9.81 -18.56 -12.45
N THR A 136 -8.88 -19.34 -11.89
CA THR A 136 -9.13 -20.14 -10.68
C THR A 136 -9.50 -19.25 -9.48
N LEU A 137 -8.82 -18.13 -9.30
CA LEU A 137 -9.12 -17.16 -8.25
C LEU A 137 -10.48 -16.51 -8.44
N GLU A 138 -10.86 -16.22 -9.68
CA GLU A 138 -12.17 -15.68 -10.02
C GLU A 138 -13.28 -16.68 -9.70
N GLU A 139 -13.13 -17.94 -10.15
CA GLU A 139 -14.08 -19.04 -9.90
C GLU A 139 -14.22 -19.34 -8.39
N THR A 140 -13.12 -19.28 -7.64
CA THR A 140 -13.11 -19.49 -6.18
C THR A 140 -13.48 -18.24 -5.38
N ARG A 141 -13.76 -17.10 -6.03
CA ARG A 141 -14.02 -15.79 -5.41
C ARG A 141 -12.90 -15.31 -4.48
N ARG A 142 -11.67 -15.69 -4.78
CA ARG A 142 -10.44 -15.28 -4.11
C ARG A 142 -9.66 -14.22 -4.91
N LEU A 143 -10.16 -13.84 -6.09
CA LEU A 143 -9.55 -12.79 -6.91
C LEU A 143 -9.66 -11.44 -6.21
N THR A 144 -8.52 -10.86 -5.86
CA THR A 144 -8.46 -9.55 -5.21
C THR A 144 -8.72 -8.43 -6.23
N ARG A 145 -9.17 -7.27 -5.73
CA ARG A 145 -9.31 -6.06 -6.54
C ARG A 145 -8.01 -5.69 -7.26
N ASP A 146 -6.87 -5.81 -6.58
CA ASP A 146 -5.56 -5.54 -7.16
C ASP A 146 -5.25 -6.46 -8.33
N GLU A 147 -5.58 -7.75 -8.22
CA GLU A 147 -5.34 -8.69 -9.30
C GLU A 147 -6.30 -8.47 -10.48
N MET A 148 -7.51 -7.98 -10.19
CA MET A 148 -8.51 -7.63 -11.18
C MET A 148 -8.18 -6.35 -11.95
N GLU A 149 -7.81 -5.27 -11.23
CA GLU A 149 -7.64 -3.91 -11.76
C GLU A 149 -6.19 -3.63 -12.20
N CYS A 150 -5.19 -4.09 -11.42
CA CYS A 150 -3.80 -3.69 -11.62
C CYS A 150 -3.03 -4.64 -12.55
N SER A 151 -3.50 -5.87 -12.79
CA SER A 151 -2.88 -6.83 -13.71
C SER A 151 -1.37 -7.05 -13.47
N TYR A 152 -0.95 -7.08 -12.21
CA TYR A 152 0.46 -7.18 -11.83
C TYR A 152 1.13 -8.45 -12.34
N GLY A 153 0.43 -9.58 -12.38
CA GLY A 153 1.01 -10.84 -12.87
C GLY A 153 1.47 -10.73 -14.33
N LYS A 154 0.72 -10.02 -15.19
CA LYS A 154 1.16 -9.76 -16.57
C LYS A 154 2.48 -8.98 -16.59
N TYR A 155 2.63 -7.99 -15.72
CA TYR A 155 3.85 -7.20 -15.66
C TYR A 155 5.03 -7.97 -15.07
N ALA A 156 4.81 -8.76 -14.03
CA ALA A 156 5.81 -9.64 -13.44
C ALA A 156 6.33 -10.66 -14.48
N CYS A 157 5.46 -11.23 -15.32
CA CYS A 157 5.87 -12.13 -16.39
C CYS A 157 6.82 -11.49 -17.40
N ILE A 158 6.56 -10.22 -17.77
CA ILE A 158 7.46 -9.48 -18.66
C ILE A 158 8.84 -9.32 -18.03
N LEU A 159 8.90 -8.91 -16.76
CA LEU A 159 10.16 -8.68 -16.08
C LEU A 159 10.94 -9.96 -15.84
N LYS A 160 10.24 -11.06 -15.53
CA LYS A 160 10.83 -12.39 -15.46
C LYS A 160 11.44 -12.77 -16.82
N ALA A 161 10.68 -12.64 -17.91
CA ALA A 161 11.18 -12.91 -19.26
C ALA A 161 12.38 -12.05 -19.67
N ALA A 162 12.58 -10.91 -19.01
CA ALA A 162 13.67 -9.96 -19.22
C ALA A 162 14.80 -10.07 -18.19
N GLU A 163 14.85 -11.13 -17.38
CA GLU A 163 15.83 -11.28 -16.29
C GLU A 163 17.27 -11.30 -16.82
N ASP A 164 17.49 -11.96 -17.95
CA ASP A 164 18.80 -12.02 -18.63
C ASP A 164 19.12 -10.76 -19.45
N CYS A 165 18.19 -9.80 -19.50
CA CYS A 165 18.38 -8.58 -20.28
C CYS A 165 19.00 -7.44 -19.46
N PRO A 166 19.73 -6.51 -20.12
CA PRO A 166 20.39 -5.41 -19.42
C PRO A 166 19.40 -4.63 -18.53
N SER A 167 19.65 -4.67 -17.22
CA SER A 167 18.76 -4.09 -16.21
C SER A 167 18.70 -2.56 -16.26
N THR A 168 19.68 -1.93 -16.90
CA THR A 168 19.79 -0.47 -17.09
C THR A 168 19.38 -0.02 -18.49
N SER A 169 18.81 -0.91 -19.32
CA SER A 169 18.36 -0.55 -20.67
C SER A 169 17.26 0.52 -20.63
N LEU A 170 17.31 1.41 -21.62
CA LEU A 170 16.30 2.46 -21.80
C LEU A 170 14.91 1.87 -22.04
N ALA A 171 14.81 0.74 -22.76
CA ALA A 171 13.60 -0.03 -22.94
C ALA A 171 12.95 -0.44 -21.61
N ARG A 172 13.72 -1.06 -20.71
CA ARG A 172 13.25 -1.46 -19.38
C ARG A 172 12.83 -0.25 -18.54
N LYS A 173 13.58 0.85 -18.62
CA LYS A 173 13.23 2.12 -17.96
C LYS A 173 11.89 2.67 -18.47
N ALA A 174 11.71 2.77 -19.79
CA ALA A 174 10.49 3.28 -20.40
C ALA A 174 9.26 2.44 -20.02
N LEU A 175 9.41 1.12 -20.01
CA LEU A 175 8.36 0.22 -19.57
C LEU A 175 8.02 0.42 -18.08
N ASN A 176 9.02 0.51 -17.21
CA ASN A 176 8.84 0.75 -15.77
C ASN A 176 8.11 2.07 -15.51
N ASP A 177 8.57 3.16 -16.14
CA ASP A 177 7.97 4.49 -15.98
C ASP A 177 6.51 4.49 -16.45
N PHE A 178 6.25 3.89 -17.61
CA PHE A 178 4.91 3.75 -18.17
C PHE A 178 3.99 2.94 -17.25
N ARG A 179 4.42 1.74 -16.81
CA ARG A 179 3.59 0.85 -15.96
C ARG A 179 3.30 1.47 -14.61
N ASN A 180 4.29 2.10 -13.98
CA ASN A 180 4.09 2.82 -12.73
C ASN A 180 3.10 3.97 -12.86
N THR A 181 3.08 4.67 -13.98
CA THR A 181 2.09 5.71 -14.25
C THR A 181 0.67 5.13 -14.36
N ILE A 182 0.52 3.99 -15.05
CA ILE A 182 -0.76 3.27 -15.12
C ILE A 182 -1.21 2.79 -13.73
N PHE A 183 -0.29 2.29 -12.89
CA PHE A 183 -0.63 1.89 -11.52
C PHE A 183 -1.11 3.08 -10.68
N VAL A 184 -0.40 4.21 -10.71
CA VAL A 184 -0.84 5.41 -10.00
C VAL A 184 -2.22 5.85 -10.49
N LEU A 185 -2.48 5.85 -11.80
CA LEU A 185 -3.80 6.15 -12.36
C LEU A 185 -4.90 5.22 -11.81
N GLY A 186 -4.61 3.93 -11.72
CA GLY A 186 -5.52 2.92 -11.17
C GLY A 186 -5.63 2.90 -9.64
N ARG A 187 -4.95 3.81 -8.93
CA ARG A 187 -4.76 3.75 -7.45
C ARG A 187 -4.18 2.41 -6.97
N CYS A 188 -3.35 1.82 -7.81
CA CYS A 188 -2.56 0.63 -7.53
C CYS A 188 -1.20 1.03 -6.94
N PRO A 189 -0.66 0.29 -5.96
CA PRO A 189 0.72 0.46 -5.53
C PRO A 189 1.72 0.41 -6.70
N ARG A 190 2.81 1.19 -6.61
CA ARG A 190 3.86 1.19 -7.63
C ARG A 190 4.61 -0.13 -7.64
N PHE A 191 5.26 -0.41 -8.76
CA PHE A 191 6.14 -1.53 -8.97
C PHE A 191 7.58 -1.03 -8.95
N ASP A 192 8.28 -1.25 -7.84
CA ASP A 192 9.62 -0.73 -7.59
C ASP A 192 10.69 -1.70 -8.13
N GLY A 193 10.83 -1.73 -9.46
CA GLY A 193 11.66 -2.68 -10.20
C GLY A 193 12.79 -2.09 -11.03
N SER A 194 13.51 -1.06 -10.55
CA SER A 194 14.41 -0.25 -11.40
C SER A 194 15.92 -0.28 -11.10
N SER A 195 16.43 -1.09 -10.17
CA SER A 195 17.88 -1.27 -10.05
C SER A 195 18.19 -2.75 -10.21
N GLY A 196 19.22 -3.17 -10.96
CA GLY A 196 19.60 -4.58 -11.16
C GLY A 196 20.06 -5.34 -9.90
N LYS A 197 19.61 -4.91 -8.72
CA LYS A 197 19.62 -5.62 -7.45
C LYS A 197 18.19 -6.11 -7.22
N GLN A 198 18.02 -7.22 -6.50
CA GLN A 198 16.71 -7.85 -6.23
C GLN A 198 15.57 -6.82 -6.05
N ARG A 199 14.34 -7.13 -6.46
CA ARG A 199 13.22 -6.19 -6.39
C ARG A 199 12.72 -5.99 -4.94
N CYS A 200 12.12 -4.83 -4.64
CA CYS A 200 11.47 -4.55 -3.35
C CYS A 200 10.00 -4.11 -3.53
N ASP A 201 9.06 -5.01 -3.34
CA ASP A 201 7.62 -4.73 -3.39
C ASP A 201 7.03 -4.50 -2.00
N ALA A 202 7.78 -3.94 -1.05
CA ALA A 202 7.36 -3.85 0.36
C ALA A 202 5.98 -3.22 0.54
N GLU A 203 5.70 -2.09 -0.12
CA GLU A 203 4.42 -1.40 -0.02
C GLU A 203 3.26 -2.27 -0.54
N ARG A 204 3.45 -2.90 -1.70
CA ARG A 204 2.46 -3.77 -2.33
C ARG A 204 2.23 -5.04 -1.49
N PHE A 205 3.31 -5.58 -0.92
CA PHE A 205 3.29 -6.72 -0.01
C PHE A 205 2.45 -6.41 1.22
N LEU A 206 2.76 -5.34 1.94
CA LEU A 206 1.99 -4.88 3.11
C LEU A 206 0.52 -4.60 2.75
N GLY A 207 0.26 -4.03 1.57
CA GLY A 207 -1.09 -3.76 1.08
C GLY A 207 -1.97 -5.02 0.99
N CYS A 208 -1.41 -6.19 0.65
CA CYS A 208 -2.15 -7.46 0.64
C CYS A 208 -2.68 -7.83 2.03
N PHE A 209 -1.81 -7.75 3.05
CA PHE A 209 -2.16 -8.08 4.43
C PHE A 209 -3.14 -7.05 5.00
N ALA A 210 -2.91 -5.75 4.79
CA ALA A 210 -3.79 -4.70 5.29
C ALA A 210 -5.23 -4.88 4.82
N ARG A 211 -5.44 -5.12 3.52
CA ARG A 211 -6.79 -5.34 2.98
C ARG A 211 -7.44 -6.62 3.50
N ALA A 212 -6.65 -7.67 3.73
CA ALA A 212 -7.16 -8.89 4.33
C ALA A 212 -7.62 -8.62 5.78
N MET A 213 -6.80 -7.92 6.58
CA MET A 213 -7.16 -7.51 7.93
C MET A 213 -8.41 -6.63 7.97
N ASP A 214 -8.57 -5.70 7.03
CA ASP A 214 -9.78 -4.85 6.92
C ASP A 214 -11.04 -5.64 6.53
N SER A 215 -10.89 -6.85 5.98
CA SER A 215 -11.99 -7.67 5.47
C SER A 215 -12.38 -8.82 6.40
N ILE A 216 -11.54 -9.16 7.39
CA ILE A 216 -11.82 -10.16 8.41
C ILE A 216 -12.84 -9.57 9.39
N ILE A 217 -13.90 -10.34 9.67
CA ILE A 217 -14.96 -9.91 10.60
C ILE A 217 -14.66 -10.42 12.02
N PHE A 218 -13.89 -11.49 12.17
CA PHE A 218 -13.35 -11.92 13.45
C PHE A 218 -12.58 -10.78 14.16
N PRO A 219 -12.82 -10.54 15.46
CA PRO A 219 -13.54 -11.40 16.38
C PRO A 219 -15.02 -11.05 16.60
N GLU A 220 -15.65 -10.23 15.76
CA GLU A 220 -17.06 -9.82 15.95
C GLU A 220 -18.08 -10.80 15.35
N GLY A 221 -17.68 -11.54 14.30
CA GLY A 221 -18.48 -12.56 13.63
C GLY A 221 -18.07 -13.97 14.06
N HIS A 222 -19.03 -14.77 14.55
CA HIS A 222 -18.72 -16.09 15.12
C HIS A 222 -19.46 -17.26 14.46
N ASP A 223 -20.37 -17.01 13.53
CA ASP A 223 -21.08 -18.10 12.85
C ASP A 223 -20.16 -18.78 11.81
N ASP A 224 -20.39 -20.07 11.58
CA ASP A 224 -19.58 -20.89 10.66
C ASP A 224 -19.43 -20.27 9.26
N LYS A 225 -20.47 -19.57 8.77
CA LYS A 225 -20.43 -18.95 7.45
C LYS A 225 -19.52 -17.73 7.43
N SER A 226 -19.54 -16.91 8.49
CA SER A 226 -18.62 -15.78 8.66
C SER A 226 -17.18 -16.26 8.82
N LEU A 227 -16.94 -17.28 9.67
CA LEU A 227 -15.60 -17.84 9.86
C LEU A 227 -15.04 -18.48 8.58
N ALA A 228 -15.87 -19.20 7.82
CA ALA A 228 -15.47 -19.73 6.52
C ALA A 228 -15.16 -18.62 5.50
N LYS A 229 -15.82 -17.47 5.60
CA LYS A 229 -15.51 -16.29 4.77
C LYS A 229 -14.17 -15.68 5.19
N ASP A 230 -13.91 -15.53 6.48
CA ASP A 230 -12.65 -15.02 7.00
C ASP A 230 -11.47 -15.94 6.59
N CYS A 231 -11.65 -17.26 6.67
CA CYS A 231 -10.65 -18.21 6.16
C CYS A 231 -10.33 -17.99 4.66
N LYS A 232 -11.35 -17.79 3.82
CA LYS A 232 -11.13 -17.49 2.39
C LYS A 232 -10.38 -16.16 2.17
N VAL A 233 -10.62 -15.16 3.02
CA VAL A 233 -9.91 -13.87 2.97
C VAL A 233 -8.44 -14.07 3.28
N VAL A 234 -8.09 -14.75 4.38
CA VAL A 234 -6.69 -14.98 4.74
C VAL A 234 -5.95 -15.88 3.74
N GLU A 235 -6.62 -16.85 3.13
CA GLU A 235 -6.04 -17.66 2.05
C GLU A 235 -5.75 -16.85 0.77
N SER A 236 -6.48 -15.76 0.51
CA SER A 236 -6.28 -14.94 -0.69
C SER A 236 -4.96 -14.15 -0.69
N VAL A 237 -4.34 -13.98 0.49
CA VAL A 237 -3.08 -13.24 0.63
C VAL A 237 -1.89 -13.95 -0.01
N ASP A 238 -1.87 -15.28 0.01
CA ASP A 238 -0.84 -16.07 -0.68
C ASP A 238 -0.85 -15.77 -2.17
N SER A 239 -2.04 -15.70 -2.77
CA SER A 239 -2.19 -15.32 -4.18
C SER A 239 -1.79 -13.87 -4.42
N CYS A 240 -2.23 -12.95 -3.57
CA CYS A 240 -1.89 -11.53 -3.68
C CYS A 240 -0.37 -11.32 -3.67
N THR A 241 0.35 -12.03 -2.80
CA THR A 241 1.80 -11.87 -2.59
C THR A 241 2.67 -12.72 -3.50
N LYS A 242 2.10 -13.68 -4.25
CA LYS A 242 2.82 -14.66 -5.08
C LYS A 242 3.86 -14.05 -6.02
N TYR A 243 3.52 -12.92 -6.66
CA TYR A 243 4.37 -12.24 -7.64
C TYR A 243 5.13 -11.07 -7.02
N MET A 244 5.46 -11.14 -5.74
CA MET A 244 6.18 -10.08 -5.02
C MET A 244 7.56 -10.54 -4.61
N GLU A 245 8.51 -9.62 -4.67
CA GLU A 245 9.91 -9.84 -4.32
C GLU A 245 10.30 -8.78 -3.29
N ILE A 246 10.99 -9.21 -2.25
CA ILE A 246 11.42 -8.33 -1.14
C ILE A 246 12.94 -8.31 -0.98
N GLY A 247 13.66 -8.95 -1.89
CA GLY A 247 15.11 -9.11 -1.82
C GLY A 247 15.88 -7.78 -1.91
N GLY A 248 15.30 -6.79 -2.59
CA GLY A 248 15.83 -5.43 -2.68
C GLY A 248 15.53 -4.52 -1.51
N CYS A 249 14.68 -4.97 -0.58
CA CYS A 249 14.25 -4.11 0.52
C CYS A 249 15.39 -3.90 1.53
N SER A 250 15.33 -2.80 2.28
CA SER A 250 16.21 -2.61 3.43
C SER A 250 16.05 -3.75 4.43
N ASP A 251 17.09 -4.02 5.23
CA ASP A 251 17.02 -5.09 6.24
C ASP A 251 15.90 -4.86 7.24
N GLU A 252 15.65 -3.59 7.62
CA GLU A 252 14.50 -3.19 8.43
C GLU A 252 13.17 -3.57 7.77
N SER A 253 13.02 -3.26 6.48
CA SER A 253 11.81 -3.62 5.73
C SER A 253 11.66 -5.14 5.61
N LYS A 254 12.74 -5.87 5.33
CA LYS A 254 12.72 -7.33 5.26
C LYS A 254 12.30 -7.97 6.57
N GLN A 255 12.87 -7.51 7.69
CA GLN A 255 12.53 -8.00 9.01
C GLN A 255 11.05 -7.76 9.32
N ARG A 256 10.55 -6.55 9.04
CA ARG A 256 9.12 -6.22 9.21
C ARG A 256 8.22 -7.11 8.35
N LEU A 257 8.55 -7.31 7.08
CA LEU A 257 7.79 -8.16 6.17
C LEU A 257 7.81 -9.63 6.62
N GLN A 258 8.91 -10.10 7.20
CA GLN A 258 9.00 -11.43 7.80
C GLN A 258 8.06 -11.59 9.00
N TYR A 259 7.98 -10.59 9.88
CA TYR A 259 7.06 -10.62 11.01
C TYR A 259 5.60 -10.66 10.54
N VAL A 260 5.21 -9.75 9.64
CA VAL A 260 3.85 -9.74 9.04
C VAL A 260 3.53 -11.10 8.43
N LYS A 261 4.46 -11.69 7.68
CA LYS A 261 4.27 -13.00 7.04
C LYS A 261 4.10 -14.12 8.08
N SER A 262 4.91 -14.10 9.13
CA SER A 262 4.87 -15.11 10.19
C SER A 262 3.56 -15.06 10.97
N ASP A 263 3.19 -13.89 11.47
CA ASP A 263 1.98 -13.70 12.26
C ASP A 263 0.73 -13.98 11.44
N PHE A 264 0.70 -13.51 10.19
CA PHE A 264 -0.44 -13.77 9.33
C PHE A 264 -0.57 -15.25 8.93
N ALA A 265 0.56 -15.96 8.76
CA ALA A 265 0.53 -17.40 8.55
C ALA A 265 -0.02 -18.14 9.78
N SER A 266 0.34 -17.70 10.98
CA SER A 266 -0.20 -18.21 12.25
C SER A 266 -1.69 -17.91 12.38
N LEU A 267 -2.10 -16.65 12.15
CA LEU A 267 -3.50 -16.21 12.10
C LEU A 267 -4.33 -17.09 11.16
N ARG A 268 -3.84 -17.31 9.94
CA ARG A 268 -4.48 -18.18 8.95
C ARG A 268 -4.64 -19.60 9.47
N SER A 269 -3.59 -20.16 10.07
CA SER A 269 -3.63 -21.53 10.60
C SER A 269 -4.72 -21.69 11.67
N HIS A 270 -4.95 -20.65 12.47
CA HIS A 270 -5.99 -20.64 13.49
C HIS A 270 -7.39 -20.41 12.92
N ILE A 271 -7.58 -19.37 12.10
CA ILE A 271 -8.91 -19.04 11.52
C ILE A 271 -9.44 -20.18 10.64
N CYS A 272 -8.56 -20.86 9.91
CA CYS A 272 -8.92 -21.98 9.05
C CYS A 272 -8.94 -23.35 9.76
N ASP A 273 -8.67 -23.39 11.08
CA ASP A 273 -8.76 -24.64 11.85
C ASP A 273 -10.22 -25.09 11.99
N THR A 274 -10.48 -26.38 11.79
CA THR A 274 -11.84 -26.94 11.90
C THR A 274 -12.44 -26.82 13.31
N ASN A 275 -11.60 -26.70 14.34
CA ASN A 275 -12.00 -26.47 15.73
C ASN A 275 -12.09 -24.98 16.09
N PHE A 276 -11.80 -24.07 15.15
CA PHE A 276 -11.81 -22.64 15.42
C PHE A 276 -13.17 -22.13 15.90
N HIS A 277 -14.26 -22.63 15.31
CA HIS A 277 -15.62 -22.30 15.74
C HIS A 277 -15.85 -22.70 17.20
N LYS A 278 -15.47 -23.93 17.58
CA LYS A 278 -15.58 -24.40 18.97
C LYS A 278 -14.76 -23.52 19.91
N SER A 279 -13.53 -23.19 19.52
CA SER A 279 -12.67 -22.29 20.31
C SER A 279 -13.27 -20.88 20.45
N THR A 280 -13.96 -20.38 19.42
CA THR A 280 -14.64 -19.07 19.46
C THR A 280 -15.85 -19.10 20.40
N LEU A 281 -16.60 -20.21 20.44
CA LEU A 281 -17.69 -20.40 21.39
C LEU A 281 -17.20 -20.45 22.84
N GLU A 282 -16.12 -21.19 23.11
CA GLU A 282 -15.47 -21.22 24.43
C GLU A 282 -14.97 -19.84 24.85
N TRP A 283 -14.37 -19.11 23.89
CA TRP A 283 -13.93 -17.73 24.10
C TRP A 283 -15.09 -16.80 24.48
N ASN A 284 -16.22 -16.87 23.77
CA ASN A 284 -17.42 -16.08 24.08
C ASN A 284 -18.00 -16.36 25.47
N GLN A 285 -17.77 -17.54 26.03
CA GLN A 285 -18.23 -17.90 27.38
C GLN A 285 -17.33 -17.36 28.49
N CYS A 286 -16.04 -17.14 28.22
CA CYS A 286 -15.08 -16.71 29.22
C CYS A 286 -14.76 -15.20 29.17
N ILE A 287 -14.98 -14.54 28.04
CA ILE A 287 -14.67 -13.12 27.90
C ILE A 287 -15.70 -12.22 28.61
N GLU A 288 -15.20 -11.27 29.39
CA GLU A 288 -16.02 -10.23 30.01
C GLU A 288 -16.33 -9.10 29.02
N ILE A 289 -17.32 -9.31 28.15
CA ILE A 289 -17.69 -8.37 27.06
C ILE A 289 -18.01 -6.96 27.59
N SER A 290 -18.67 -6.86 28.75
CA SER A 290 -19.00 -5.58 29.37
C SER A 290 -17.74 -4.82 29.79
N ALA A 291 -16.77 -5.52 30.38
CA ALA A 291 -15.48 -4.96 30.75
C ALA A 291 -14.67 -4.56 29.52
N LEU A 292 -14.68 -5.38 28.46
CA LEU A 292 -14.02 -5.06 27.19
C LEU A 292 -14.56 -3.77 26.58
N LYS A 293 -15.89 -3.68 26.41
CA LYS A 293 -16.55 -2.50 25.82
C LYS A 293 -16.33 -1.26 26.67
N SER A 294 -16.45 -1.38 28.00
CA SER A 294 -16.17 -0.27 28.91
C SER A 294 -14.73 0.20 28.79
N CYS A 295 -13.77 -0.72 28.72
CA CYS A 295 -12.36 -0.38 28.57
C CYS A 295 -12.08 0.30 27.22
N TRP A 296 -12.57 -0.25 26.11
CA TRP A 296 -12.42 0.37 24.78
C TRP A 296 -12.99 1.78 24.71
N SER A 297 -14.10 2.07 25.40
CA SER A 297 -14.68 3.42 25.44
C SER A 297 -13.81 4.46 26.14
N LEU A 298 -12.86 4.01 26.98
CA LEU A 298 -11.94 4.85 27.74
C LEU A 298 -10.55 4.96 27.09
N VAL A 299 -10.23 4.07 26.13
CA VAL A 299 -8.96 4.09 25.42
C VAL A 299 -9.03 5.16 24.34
N PRO A 300 -8.13 6.18 24.36
CA PRO A 300 -8.05 7.14 23.28
C PRO A 300 -7.68 6.41 21.99
N TYR A 301 -8.25 6.85 20.87
CA TYR A 301 -7.89 6.32 19.57
C TYR A 301 -6.40 6.54 19.30
N ASP A 302 -5.63 5.46 19.26
CA ASP A 302 -4.23 5.46 18.84
C ASP A 302 -4.09 4.61 17.58
N GLN A 303 -3.16 5.01 16.72
CA GLN A 303 -2.92 4.24 15.50
C GLN A 303 -2.45 2.82 15.85
N CYS A 304 -1.67 2.64 16.92
CA CYS A 304 -1.12 1.35 17.31
C CYS A 304 -2.09 0.43 18.07
N SER A 305 -3.22 0.91 18.59
CA SER A 305 -4.21 0.06 19.26
C SER A 305 -3.65 -0.74 20.46
N HIS A 306 -2.57 -0.28 21.10
CA HIS A 306 -1.97 -0.97 22.26
C HIS A 306 -2.93 -0.97 23.45
N GLY A 307 -3.64 0.13 23.66
CA GLY A 307 -4.66 0.22 24.71
C GLY A 307 -5.80 -0.78 24.48
N LEU A 308 -6.22 -0.96 23.22
CA LEU A 308 -7.28 -1.92 22.86
C LEU A 308 -6.85 -3.36 23.12
N TYR A 309 -5.58 -3.70 22.84
CA TYR A 309 -5.02 -5.01 23.16
C TYR A 309 -4.96 -5.27 24.68
N ASN A 310 -4.55 -4.28 25.47
CA ASN A 310 -4.55 -4.40 26.94
C ASN A 310 -5.96 -4.60 27.50
N CYS A 311 -6.95 -3.87 26.96
CA CYS A 311 -8.36 -4.10 27.29
C CYS A 311 -8.81 -5.53 26.98
N PHE A 312 -8.41 -6.04 25.82
CA PHE A 312 -8.68 -7.42 25.42
C PHE A 312 -8.06 -8.43 26.39
N LEU A 313 -6.79 -8.29 26.77
CA LEU A 313 -6.13 -9.18 27.74
C LEU A 313 -6.82 -9.17 29.11
N ASN A 314 -7.23 -7.99 29.59
CA ASN A 314 -7.94 -7.87 30.86
C ASN A 314 -9.32 -8.54 30.82
N ALA A 315 -10.06 -8.36 29.72
CA ALA A 315 -11.37 -8.98 29.54
C ALA A 315 -11.31 -10.51 29.37
N THR A 316 -10.15 -11.05 29.01
CA THR A 316 -9.94 -12.49 28.74
C THR A 316 -9.15 -13.21 29.83
N THR A 317 -9.01 -12.61 31.01
CA THR A 317 -8.30 -13.23 32.16
C THR A 317 -8.86 -14.59 32.58
N LYS A 318 -10.14 -14.86 32.32
CA LYS A 318 -10.81 -16.14 32.57
C LYS A 318 -10.70 -17.13 31.41
N CYS A 319 -10.16 -16.71 30.27
CA CYS A 319 -10.05 -17.51 29.07
C CYS A 319 -8.77 -18.34 29.03
N THR A 320 -8.85 -19.53 28.41
CA THR A 320 -7.66 -20.34 28.11
C THR A 320 -6.82 -19.64 27.05
N ARG A 321 -5.65 -19.14 27.45
CA ARG A 321 -4.71 -18.47 26.55
C ARG A 321 -4.34 -19.37 25.37
N ASP A 322 -4.04 -20.64 25.60
CA ASP A 322 -3.60 -21.53 24.52
C ASP A 322 -4.66 -21.93 23.49
N SER A 323 -5.91 -21.43 23.64
CA SER A 323 -6.98 -21.70 22.69
C SER A 323 -6.70 -21.08 21.30
N PRO A 324 -7.09 -21.75 20.20
CA PRO A 324 -6.94 -21.21 18.84
C PRO A 324 -7.53 -19.82 18.64
N ALA A 325 -8.68 -19.52 19.24
CA ALA A 325 -9.32 -18.20 19.18
C ALA A 325 -8.47 -17.11 19.84
N MET A 326 -7.94 -17.37 21.03
CA MET A 326 -7.05 -16.42 21.72
C MET A 326 -5.78 -16.15 20.90
N LYS A 327 -5.16 -17.20 20.34
CA LYS A 327 -3.97 -17.05 19.49
C LYS A 327 -4.28 -16.29 18.19
N ALA A 328 -5.42 -16.56 17.54
CA ALA A 328 -5.85 -15.79 16.38
C ALA A 328 -6.03 -14.30 16.70
N VAL A 329 -6.60 -13.94 17.86
CA VAL A 329 -6.67 -12.52 18.24
C VAL A 329 -5.28 -11.92 18.42
N HIS A 330 -4.36 -12.65 19.07
CA HIS A 330 -2.97 -12.20 19.23
C HIS A 330 -2.30 -11.88 17.91
N ASP A 331 -2.34 -12.84 16.98
CA ASP A 331 -1.68 -12.76 15.70
C ASP A 331 -2.32 -11.66 14.83
N SER A 332 -3.63 -11.46 14.97
CA SER A 332 -4.36 -10.33 14.37
C SER A 332 -3.83 -8.98 14.87
N PHE A 333 -3.70 -8.80 16.20
CA PHE A 333 -3.15 -7.56 16.77
C PHE A 333 -1.69 -7.33 16.37
N ASN A 334 -0.83 -8.35 16.44
CA ASN A 334 0.57 -8.20 16.04
C ASN A 334 0.72 -7.93 14.54
N THR A 335 -0.10 -8.56 13.68
CA THR A 335 -0.14 -8.21 12.26
C THR A 335 -0.54 -6.75 12.06
N HIS A 336 -1.57 -6.28 12.78
CA HIS A 336 -2.02 -4.89 12.69
C HIS A 336 -0.94 -3.89 13.14
N LEU A 337 -0.22 -4.22 14.22
CA LEU A 337 0.90 -3.45 14.75
C LEU A 337 2.03 -3.36 13.73
N ASP A 338 2.46 -4.50 13.17
CA ASP A 338 3.49 -4.53 12.15
C ASP A 338 3.09 -3.74 10.90
N LEU A 339 1.84 -3.84 10.45
CA LEU A 339 1.33 -3.08 9.30
C LEU A 339 1.35 -1.57 9.52
N LYS A 340 1.27 -1.13 10.77
CA LYS A 340 1.33 0.27 11.16
C LYS A 340 2.69 0.72 11.70
N ASP A 341 3.69 -0.16 11.65
CA ASP A 341 5.06 0.11 12.11
C ASP A 341 5.12 0.44 13.62
N CYS A 342 4.33 -0.28 14.40
CA CYS A 342 4.20 -0.12 15.84
C CYS A 342 5.02 -1.19 16.59
N ASN A 343 5.25 -0.95 17.89
CA ASN A 343 5.83 -1.94 18.79
C ASN A 343 4.94 -3.18 18.88
N ARG A 344 5.53 -4.37 18.88
CA ARG A 344 4.81 -5.63 19.05
C ARG A 344 4.33 -5.78 20.48
N VAL A 345 3.39 -6.69 20.69
CA VAL A 345 2.95 -7.07 22.03
C VAL A 345 3.34 -8.52 22.27
N ASP A 346 3.96 -8.79 23.41
CA ASP A 346 4.27 -10.14 23.85
C ASP A 346 3.08 -10.73 24.60
N TRP A 347 2.87 -12.02 24.34
CA TRP A 347 1.89 -12.88 24.98
C TRP A 347 2.12 -13.03 26.49
N ASN A 348 3.38 -12.96 26.93
CA ASN A 348 3.79 -13.25 28.31
C ASN A 348 4.22 -12.00 29.11
N SER A 349 4.68 -10.93 28.45
CA SER A 349 5.22 -9.75 29.14
C SER A 349 5.03 -8.44 28.36
N GLY A 350 3.79 -7.97 28.21
CA GLY A 350 3.51 -6.58 27.77
C GLY A 350 4.09 -6.18 26.41
N ILE A 351 4.22 -4.87 26.15
CA ILE A 351 4.69 -4.32 24.87
C ILE A 351 6.19 -4.63 24.70
N THR A 352 6.56 -5.29 23.59
CA THR A 352 7.96 -5.48 23.18
C THR A 352 8.34 -4.41 22.16
N THR A 353 9.45 -3.71 22.41
CA THR A 353 9.88 -2.57 21.60
C THR A 353 10.30 -3.00 20.19
N SER A 354 9.80 -2.28 19.18
CA SER A 354 10.18 -2.41 17.77
C SER A 354 11.64 -1.96 17.57
N PRO A 355 12.36 -2.48 16.55
CA PRO A 355 13.74 -2.10 16.23
C PRO A 355 14.01 -0.59 16.11
N LYS A 356 13.00 0.21 15.73
CA LYS A 356 13.14 1.68 15.66
C LYS A 356 13.50 2.32 16.99
N ILE A 357 12.98 1.78 18.11
CA ILE A 357 13.28 2.29 19.45
C ILE A 357 14.67 1.84 19.91
N LEU A 358 15.15 0.67 19.48
CA LEU A 358 16.53 0.24 19.77
C LEU A 358 17.55 1.16 19.11
N LEU A 359 17.29 1.63 17.88
CA LEU A 359 18.15 2.60 17.19
C LEU A 359 18.07 4.01 17.79
N THR A 360 16.88 4.46 18.24
CA THR A 360 16.75 5.77 18.90
C THR A 360 17.25 5.76 20.34
N LEU A 361 17.06 4.69 21.11
CA LEU A 361 17.63 4.54 22.46
C LEU A 361 19.16 4.39 22.39
N ALA A 362 19.70 3.64 21.43
CA ALA A 362 21.14 3.58 21.23
C ALA A 362 21.72 4.95 20.84
N ALA A 363 21.01 5.75 20.03
CA ALA A 363 21.43 7.11 19.70
C ALA A 363 21.28 8.11 20.86
N LEU A 364 20.28 7.93 21.74
CA LEU A 364 20.05 8.77 22.92
C LEU A 364 20.93 8.40 24.12
N CYS A 365 21.54 7.21 24.13
CA CYS A 365 22.49 6.80 25.17
C CYS A 365 23.94 7.23 24.90
N ILE A 366 24.25 7.89 23.78
CA ILE A 366 25.61 8.26 23.40
C ILE A 366 26.14 9.61 23.95
N PRO A 367 25.36 10.54 24.57
CA PRO A 367 25.96 11.71 25.22
C PRO A 367 25.88 11.68 26.77
N LEU A 368 25.80 10.51 27.41
CA LEU A 368 25.89 10.40 28.89
C LEU A 368 27.20 9.76 29.39
N PHE A 369 28.11 9.42 28.48
CA PHE A 369 29.48 9.03 28.79
C PHE A 369 30.46 9.77 27.87
N SER A 370 30.56 11.07 28.05
CA SER A 370 31.67 11.89 27.56
C SER A 370 31.88 13.08 28.48
#